data_AF-A0A371E3E8-F1
#
_entry.id   AF-A0A371E3E8-F1
#
_cell.length_a   1.000
_cell.length_b   1.000
_cell.length_c   1.000
_cell.angle_alpha   90.00
_cell.angle_beta   90.00
_cell.angle_gamma   90.00
#
_symmetry.space_group_name_H-M   'P 1'
#
loop_
_entity.id
_entity.type
_entity.pdbx_description
1 polymer ?
#
loop_
_entity_poly.entity_id
_entity_poly.type
_entity_poly.pdbx_seq_one_letter_code
_entity_poly.pdbx_strand_id
1 'polypeptide(L)'
;MEETSGCNKRASKGKKDDLYHVLHKVPYGDSPYVRAKHAQLVEKDPEAAIVLFWKAINSGDKVDSALKDMAVVMKQLDRSEQAIEAIRSFRGFCSKQSQESLDNVLIDLYKKCGKIDEQIELLKRKLKLIYQGEAFNGKLTKTARSHGKKFQVSIKQETSRLL
;
A
#
# COMPACT_ATOMS: atom_id res chain seq x y z
N MET A 1 19.48 -54.21 -21.06
CA MET A 1 18.00 -54.16 -20.98
C MET A 1 17.66 -54.41 -19.53
N GLU A 2 17.09 -53.51 -18.75
CA GLU A 2 16.27 -52.34 -19.05
C GLU A 2 16.54 -51.21 -18.03
N GLU A 3 16.57 -49.97 -18.52
CA GLU A 3 16.31 -48.77 -17.74
C GLU A 3 14.81 -48.52 -17.69
N THR A 4 14.25 -48.06 -16.57
CA THR A 4 13.08 -47.14 -16.54
C THR A 4 13.12 -46.33 -15.25
N SER A 5 13.43 -45.03 -15.32
CA SER A 5 12.50 -43.90 -15.58
C SER A 5 11.95 -43.27 -14.30
N GLY A 6 12.74 -42.36 -13.72
CA GLY A 6 12.28 -41.41 -12.71
C GLY A 6 11.35 -40.36 -13.34
N CYS A 7 10.06 -40.44 -13.00
CA CYS A 7 9.06 -39.51 -13.53
C CYS A 7 9.16 -38.11 -12.89
N ASN A 8 9.37 -37.13 -13.77
CA ASN A 8 9.69 -35.74 -13.54
C ASN A 8 8.44 -34.93 -13.13
N LYS A 9 8.17 -34.78 -11.82
CA LYS A 9 6.99 -34.03 -11.28
C LYS A 9 7.10 -32.49 -11.31
N ARG A 10 8.07 -31.90 -12.02
CA ARG A 10 8.32 -30.44 -11.96
C ARG A 10 7.58 -29.58 -12.99
N ALA A 11 7.04 -30.16 -14.07
CA ALA A 11 6.50 -29.39 -15.19
C ALA A 11 5.04 -28.92 -15.05
N SER A 12 4.25 -29.47 -14.12
CA SER A 12 2.80 -29.16 -14.00
C SER A 12 2.46 -28.06 -12.98
N LYS A 13 3.42 -27.60 -12.17
CA LYS A 13 3.17 -26.62 -11.09
C LYS A 13 3.00 -25.19 -11.64
N GLY A 14 3.85 -24.80 -12.60
CA GLY A 14 3.88 -23.44 -13.15
C GLY A 14 2.58 -22.97 -13.81
N LYS A 15 1.89 -23.83 -14.58
CA LYS A 15 0.65 -23.41 -15.28
C LYS A 15 -0.53 -23.16 -14.34
N LYS A 16 -0.61 -23.85 -13.20
CA LYS A 16 -1.65 -23.61 -12.20
C LYS A 16 -1.33 -22.36 -11.39
N ASP A 17 -0.10 -22.25 -10.90
CA ASP A 17 0.37 -21.09 -10.13
C ASP A 17 0.19 -19.78 -10.93
N ASP A 18 0.56 -19.76 -12.22
CA ASP A 18 0.36 -18.62 -13.12
C ASP A 18 -1.13 -18.22 -13.25
N LEU A 19 -2.04 -19.19 -13.34
CA LEU A 19 -3.48 -18.92 -13.43
C LEU A 19 -4.02 -18.37 -12.10
N TYR A 20 -3.55 -18.87 -10.95
CA TYR A 20 -3.93 -18.36 -9.62
C TYR A 20 -3.48 -16.91 -9.40
N HIS A 21 -2.27 -16.55 -9.82
CA HIS A 21 -1.75 -15.18 -9.72
C HIS A 21 -2.61 -14.18 -10.51
N VAL A 22 -3.01 -14.56 -11.72
CA VAL A 22 -3.85 -13.73 -12.59
C VAL A 22 -5.27 -13.63 -12.02
N LEU A 23 -5.84 -14.73 -11.54
CA LEU A 23 -7.21 -14.76 -11.03
C LEU A 23 -7.37 -13.95 -9.73
N HIS A 24 -6.40 -14.07 -8.81
CA HIS A 24 -6.48 -13.45 -7.49
C HIS A 24 -5.69 -12.13 -7.37
N LYS A 25 -5.07 -11.64 -8.46
CA LYS A 25 -4.21 -10.44 -8.48
C LYS A 25 -3.11 -10.47 -7.41
N VAL A 26 -2.52 -11.65 -7.20
CA VAL A 26 -1.43 -11.84 -6.24
C VAL A 26 -0.09 -11.78 -7.00
N PRO A 27 0.91 -11.03 -6.53
CA PRO A 27 2.21 -10.97 -7.21
C PRO A 27 2.90 -12.35 -7.23
N TYR A 28 3.78 -12.58 -8.22
CA TYR A 28 4.52 -13.85 -8.38
C TYR A 28 5.69 -13.95 -7.38
N GLY A 29 5.91 -15.13 -6.78
CA GLY A 29 7.04 -15.41 -5.87
C GLY A 29 6.62 -15.83 -4.46
N ASP A 30 7.60 -16.05 -3.57
CA ASP A 30 7.38 -16.48 -2.17
C ASP A 30 7.88 -15.45 -1.13
N SER A 31 8.02 -14.19 -1.56
CA SER A 31 8.43 -13.10 -0.67
C SER A 31 7.39 -12.86 0.44
N PRO A 32 7.79 -12.43 1.66
CA PRO A 32 6.87 -12.15 2.76
C PRO A 32 5.65 -11.29 2.37
N TYR A 33 5.84 -10.28 1.53
CA TYR A 33 4.74 -9.44 1.03
C TYR A 33 3.76 -10.22 0.13
N VAL A 34 4.26 -11.07 -0.77
CA VAL A 34 3.41 -11.90 -1.63
C VAL A 34 2.58 -12.86 -0.80
N ARG A 35 3.18 -13.50 0.21
CA ARG A 35 2.48 -14.36 1.15
C ARG A 35 1.42 -13.60 1.93
N ALA A 36 1.71 -12.36 2.36
CA ALA A 36 0.72 -11.51 3.01
C ALA A 36 -0.49 -11.22 2.11
N LYS A 37 -0.26 -10.91 0.83
CA LYS A 37 -1.34 -10.72 -0.16
C LYS A 37 -2.15 -11.99 -0.39
N HIS A 38 -1.49 -13.14 -0.41
CA HIS A 38 -2.16 -14.43 -0.52
C HIS A 38 -3.07 -14.69 0.69
N ALA A 39 -2.54 -14.52 1.90
CA ALA A 39 -3.31 -14.65 3.14
C ALA A 39 -4.53 -13.69 3.15
N GLN A 40 -4.31 -12.44 2.73
CA GLN A 40 -5.37 -11.42 2.67
C GLN A 40 -6.48 -11.76 1.66
N LEU A 41 -6.12 -12.12 0.43
CA LEU A 41 -7.07 -12.17 -0.70
C LEU A 41 -7.57 -13.57 -1.04
N VAL A 42 -6.78 -14.60 -0.77
CA VAL A 42 -7.07 -15.99 -1.12
C VAL A 42 -7.57 -16.74 0.10
N GLU A 43 -6.78 -16.76 1.17
CA GLU A 43 -7.14 -17.46 2.43
C GLU A 43 -8.20 -16.69 3.22
N LYS A 44 -8.35 -15.39 2.94
CA LYS A 44 -9.25 -14.47 3.64
C LYS A 44 -8.97 -14.44 5.15
N ASP A 45 -7.70 -14.55 5.50
CA ASP A 45 -7.21 -14.43 6.88
C ASP A 45 -6.49 -13.08 7.05
N PRO A 46 -7.22 -12.03 7.44
CA PRO A 46 -6.64 -10.70 7.60
C PRO A 46 -5.68 -10.61 8.80
N GLU A 47 -5.82 -11.46 9.82
CA GLU A 47 -4.92 -11.48 10.99
C GLU A 47 -3.56 -12.10 10.60
N ALA A 48 -3.57 -13.24 9.90
CA ALA A 48 -2.34 -13.82 9.35
C ALA A 48 -1.67 -12.88 8.34
N ALA A 49 -2.47 -12.19 7.52
CA ALA A 49 -1.94 -11.19 6.59
C ALA A 49 -1.19 -10.06 7.31
N ILE A 50 -1.72 -9.53 8.43
CA ILE A 50 -1.04 -8.51 9.23
C ILE A 50 0.33 -9.00 9.70
N VAL A 51 0.41 -10.22 10.25
CA VAL A 51 1.69 -10.80 10.72
C VAL A 51 2.70 -10.90 9.57
N LEU A 52 2.26 -11.31 8.38
CA LEU A 52 3.13 -11.43 7.22
C LEU A 52 3.54 -10.05 6.66
N PHE A 53 2.68 -9.04 6.73
CA PHE A 53 3.07 -7.66 6.38
C PHE A 53 4.12 -7.10 7.33
N TRP A 54 3.99 -7.33 8.64
CA TRP A 54 5.03 -6.98 9.60
C TRP A 54 6.36 -7.62 9.27
N LYS A 55 6.35 -8.91 8.91
CA LYS A 55 7.55 -9.62 8.47
C LYS A 55 8.15 -8.97 7.22
N ALA A 56 7.32 -8.59 6.24
CA ALA A 56 7.76 -7.92 5.02
C ALA A 56 8.42 -6.56 5.30
N ILE A 57 7.81 -5.75 6.17
CA ILE A 57 8.35 -4.45 6.58
C ILE A 57 9.71 -4.63 7.25
N ASN A 58 9.81 -5.53 8.23
CA ASN A 58 11.05 -5.78 8.98
C ASN A 58 12.17 -6.37 8.11
N SER A 59 11.83 -7.14 7.06
CA SER A 59 12.79 -7.68 6.11
C SER A 59 13.12 -6.73 4.95
N GLY A 60 12.54 -5.53 4.91
CA GLY A 60 12.71 -4.58 3.80
C GLY A 60 12.00 -4.97 2.49
N ASP A 61 11.11 -5.97 2.52
CA ASP A 61 10.39 -6.44 1.34
C ASP A 61 9.18 -5.55 1.06
N LYS A 62 9.31 -4.70 0.03
CA LYS A 62 8.26 -3.80 -0.46
C LYS A 62 7.62 -2.97 0.66
N VAL A 63 8.44 -2.42 1.56
CA VAL A 63 8.03 -1.67 2.77
C VAL A 63 6.88 -0.69 2.50
N ASP A 64 7.00 0.18 1.50
CA ASP A 64 5.97 1.15 1.11
C ASP A 64 4.60 0.50 0.84
N SER A 65 4.60 -0.63 0.15
CA SER A 65 3.38 -1.33 -0.24
C SER A 65 2.85 -2.18 0.92
N ALA A 66 3.73 -2.86 1.65
CA ALA A 66 3.40 -3.66 2.82
C ALA A 66 2.74 -2.80 3.91
N LEU A 67 3.33 -1.65 4.24
CA LEU A 67 2.80 -0.73 5.25
C LEU A 67 1.41 -0.20 4.89
N LYS A 68 1.23 0.21 3.63
CA LYS A 68 -0.06 0.72 3.14
C LYS A 68 -1.14 -0.35 3.16
N ASP A 69 -0.85 -1.54 2.64
CA ASP A 69 -1.82 -2.63 2.59
C ASP A 69 -2.15 -3.14 4.00
N MET A 70 -1.16 -3.22 4.89
CA MET A 70 -1.36 -3.54 6.31
C MET A 70 -2.29 -2.54 6.99
N ALA A 71 -2.10 -1.24 6.78
CA ALA A 71 -2.96 -0.21 7.36
C ALA A 71 -4.42 -0.32 6.88
N VAL A 72 -4.65 -0.70 5.62
CA VAL A 72 -6.00 -0.94 5.09
C VAL A 72 -6.64 -2.17 5.76
N VAL A 73 -5.89 -3.26 5.94
CA VAL A 73 -6.40 -4.46 6.64
C VAL A 73 -6.71 -4.15 8.10
N MET A 74 -5.82 -3.46 8.80
CA MET A 74 -6.03 -3.04 10.18
C MET A 74 -7.27 -2.13 10.32
N LYS A 75 -7.49 -1.22 9.36
CA LYS A 75 -8.72 -0.39 9.32
C LYS A 75 -10.00 -1.24 9.20
N GLN A 76 -9.96 -2.32 8.41
CA GLN A 76 -11.09 -3.25 8.23
C GLN A 76 -11.39 -4.03 9.51
N LEU A 77 -10.35 -4.42 10.26
CA LEU A 77 -10.45 -5.11 11.54
C LEU A 77 -10.69 -4.17 12.74
N ASP A 78 -11.02 -2.90 12.47
CA ASP A 78 -11.22 -1.85 13.48
C ASP A 78 -10.00 -1.54 14.37
N ARG A 79 -8.81 -2.01 13.98
CA ARG A 79 -7.52 -1.73 14.63
C ARG A 79 -6.89 -0.45 14.10
N SER A 80 -7.71 0.59 13.93
CA SER A 80 -7.30 1.84 13.27
C SER A 80 -6.22 2.60 14.03
N GLU A 81 -6.22 2.53 15.36
CA GLU A 81 -5.18 3.16 16.18
C GLU A 81 -3.80 2.51 16.00
N GLN A 82 -3.77 1.17 15.96
CA GLN A 82 -2.54 0.41 15.70
C GLN A 82 -2.01 0.70 14.28
N ALA A 83 -2.91 0.89 13.31
CA ALA A 83 -2.53 1.29 11.96
C ALA A 83 -1.87 2.68 11.94
N ILE A 84 -2.41 3.64 12.70
CA ILE A 84 -1.83 4.99 12.83
C ILE A 84 -0.43 4.90 13.43
N GLU A 85 -0.26 4.14 14.51
CA GLU A 85 1.03 3.95 15.18
C GLU A 85 2.05 3.30 14.24
N ALA A 86 1.67 2.23 13.54
CA ALA A 86 2.52 1.58 12.55
C ALA A 86 2.96 2.57 11.46
N ILE A 87 2.04 3.35 10.89
CA ILE A 87 2.42 4.36 9.89
C ILE A 87 3.40 5.37 10.50
N ARG A 88 3.15 5.90 11.70
CA ARG A 88 4.08 6.87 12.33
C ARG A 88 5.49 6.29 12.51
N SER A 89 5.59 5.03 12.92
CA SER A 89 6.87 4.35 13.16
C SER A 89 7.64 4.05 11.88
N PHE A 90 6.95 3.65 10.79
CA PHE A 90 7.61 3.22 9.56
C PHE A 90 7.66 4.27 8.45
N ARG A 91 6.95 5.39 8.60
CA ARG A 91 6.92 6.46 7.58
C ARG A 91 8.31 7.00 7.24
N GLY A 92 9.27 6.97 8.16
CA GLY A 92 10.66 7.37 7.90
C GLY A 92 11.41 6.49 6.89
N PHE A 93 11.02 5.21 6.76
CA PHE A 93 11.64 4.26 5.83
C PHE A 93 11.00 4.26 4.44
N CYS A 94 9.93 5.04 4.27
CA CYS A 94 9.12 5.04 3.07
C CYS A 94 9.54 6.10 2.04
N SER A 95 9.45 5.79 0.76
CA SER A 95 9.85 6.72 -0.32
C SER A 95 9.02 8.01 -0.32
N LYS A 96 9.58 9.13 -0.83
CA LYS A 96 8.84 10.41 -0.96
C LYS A 96 7.50 10.25 -1.68
N GLN A 97 7.45 9.40 -2.71
CA GLN A 97 6.23 9.14 -3.48
C GLN A 97 5.15 8.44 -2.64
N SER A 98 5.55 7.53 -1.74
CA SER A 98 4.61 6.83 -0.85
C SER A 98 4.10 7.72 0.29
N GLN A 99 4.86 8.74 0.71
CA GLN A 99 4.45 9.69 1.76
C GLN A 99 3.08 10.32 1.46
N GLU A 100 2.85 10.79 0.23
CA GLU A 100 1.57 11.40 -0.16
C GLU A 100 0.41 10.39 -0.04
N SER A 101 0.65 9.13 -0.39
CA SER A 101 -0.34 8.07 -0.26
C SER A 101 -0.60 7.67 1.20
N LEU A 102 0.45 7.63 2.04
CA LEU A 102 0.34 7.36 3.48
C LEU A 102 -0.42 8.47 4.19
N ASP A 103 -0.21 9.73 3.81
CA ASP A 103 -0.96 10.86 4.36
C ASP A 103 -2.46 10.73 4.08
N ASN A 104 -2.84 10.27 2.88
CA ASN A 104 -4.24 10.05 2.55
C ASN A 104 -4.85 8.91 3.38
N VAL A 105 -4.09 7.82 3.60
CA VAL A 105 -4.50 6.73 4.49
C VAL A 105 -4.62 7.21 5.94
N LEU A 106 -3.70 8.05 6.42
CA LEU A 106 -3.76 8.63 7.76
C LEU A 106 -4.98 9.52 7.96
N ILE A 107 -5.33 10.37 6.99
CA ILE A 107 -6.56 11.19 7.04
C ILE A 107 -7.79 10.30 7.22
N ASP A 108 -7.87 9.21 6.46
CA ASP A 108 -8.93 8.21 6.55
C ASP A 108 -9.00 7.52 7.91
N LEU A 109 -7.85 7.17 8.48
CA LEU A 109 -7.75 6.54 9.80
C LEU A 109 -8.12 7.52 10.92
N TYR A 110 -7.65 8.76 10.85
CA TYR A 110 -8.00 9.80 11.83
C TYR A 110 -9.49 10.09 11.83
N LYS A 111 -10.11 10.20 10.64
CA LYS A 111 -11.56 10.33 10.50
C LYS A 111 -12.29 9.16 11.19
N LYS A 112 -11.79 7.93 11.02
CA LYS A 112 -12.39 6.74 11.64
C LYS A 112 -12.24 6.72 13.16
N CYS A 113 -11.13 7.21 13.70
CA CYS A 113 -10.86 7.27 15.14
C CYS A 113 -11.42 8.53 15.84
N GLY A 114 -12.06 9.46 15.12
CA GLY A 114 -12.49 10.75 15.70
C GLY A 114 -11.33 11.69 16.07
N LYS A 115 -10.12 11.45 15.52
CA LYS A 115 -8.90 12.25 15.75
C LYS A 115 -8.88 13.49 14.87
N ILE A 116 -9.85 14.37 15.09
CA ILE A 116 -10.12 15.54 14.24
C ILE A 116 -8.96 16.53 14.29
N ASP A 117 -8.32 16.73 15.44
CA ASP A 117 -7.21 17.67 15.57
C ASP A 117 -5.99 17.24 14.75
N GLU A 118 -5.62 15.96 14.80
CA GLU A 118 -4.53 15.41 13.99
C GLU A 118 -4.86 15.43 12.50
N GLN A 119 -6.13 15.23 12.14
CA GLN A 119 -6.60 15.40 10.78
C GLN A 119 -6.43 16.85 10.31
N ILE A 120 -6.85 17.83 11.12
CA ILE A 120 -6.73 19.26 10.82
C ILE A 120 -5.25 19.65 10.67
N GLU A 121 -4.39 19.19 11.57
CA GLU A 121 -2.96 19.48 11.51
C GLU A 121 -2.33 18.92 10.23
N LEU A 122 -2.66 17.67 9.87
CA LEU A 122 -2.17 17.05 8.65
C LEU A 122 -2.66 17.78 7.39
N LEU A 123 -3.92 18.18 7.35
CA LEU A 123 -4.48 18.97 6.25
C LEU A 123 -3.80 20.35 6.13
N LYS A 124 -3.59 21.06 7.24
CA LYS A 124 -2.86 22.34 7.27
C LYS A 124 -1.45 22.17 6.72
N ARG A 125 -0.74 21.10 7.10
CA ARG A 125 0.60 20.80 6.56
C ARG A 125 0.56 20.55 5.05
N LYS A 126 -0.39 19.75 4.55
CA LYS A 126 -0.53 19.49 3.10
C LYS A 126 -0.83 20.78 2.33
N LEU A 127 -1.71 21.63 2.85
CA LEU A 127 -2.01 22.94 2.26
C LEU A 127 -0.76 23.82 2.21
N LYS A 128 0.02 23.88 3.29
CA LYS A 128 1.28 24.64 3.31
C LYS A 128 2.25 24.18 2.22
N LEU A 129 2.42 22.87 2.03
CA LEU A 129 3.28 22.30 0.97
C LEU A 129 2.77 22.63 -0.45
N ILE A 130 1.44 22.70 -0.62
CA ILE A 130 0.83 23.10 -1.89
C ILE A 130 1.10 24.58 -2.18
N TYR A 131 0.87 25.46 -1.19
CA TYR A 131 1.09 26.90 -1.36
C TYR A 131 2.57 27.27 -1.52
N GLN A 132 3.48 26.55 -0.87
CA GLN A 132 4.93 26.74 -1.02
C GLN A 132 5.47 26.19 -2.36
N GLY A 133 4.64 25.53 -3.17
CA GLY A 133 5.04 24.93 -4.43
C GLY A 133 5.87 23.66 -4.29
N GLU A 134 6.18 23.21 -3.06
CA GLU A 134 6.93 21.98 -2.79
C GLU A 134 6.18 20.74 -3.30
N ALA A 135 4.85 20.73 -3.20
CA ALA A 135 4.02 19.66 -3.74
C ALA A 135 3.99 19.60 -5.29
N PHE A 136 4.48 20.65 -5.96
CA PHE A 136 4.48 20.79 -7.41
C PHE A 136 5.89 20.98 -7.99
N ASN A 137 6.95 20.80 -7.19
CA ASN A 137 8.35 21.12 -7.55
C ASN A 137 8.49 22.53 -8.17
N GLY A 138 7.79 23.52 -7.63
CA GLY A 138 7.80 24.90 -8.12
C GLY A 138 6.97 25.17 -9.39
N LYS A 139 6.23 24.17 -9.90
CA LYS A 139 5.34 24.34 -11.08
C LYS A 139 3.93 24.73 -10.65
N LEU A 140 3.17 25.38 -11.54
CA LEU A 140 1.75 25.68 -11.30
C LEU A 140 0.85 24.45 -11.42
N THR A 141 1.31 23.40 -12.11
CA THR A 141 0.54 22.17 -12.35
C THR A 141 1.38 20.92 -12.16
N LYS A 142 0.77 19.85 -11.61
CA LYS A 142 1.35 18.51 -11.48
C LYS A 142 0.64 17.55 -12.41
N THR A 143 1.37 16.63 -13.04
CA THR A 143 0.73 15.58 -13.85
C THR A 143 0.21 14.48 -12.92
N ALA A 144 -1.10 14.30 -12.90
CA ALA A 144 -1.76 13.20 -12.23
C ALA A 144 -2.23 12.15 -13.24
N ARG A 145 -2.49 10.92 -12.75
CA ARG A 145 -3.04 9.83 -13.56
C ARG A 145 -4.29 9.29 -12.88
N SER A 146 -5.37 9.14 -13.65
CA SER A 146 -6.62 8.53 -13.21
C SER A 146 -7.17 7.68 -14.36
N HIS A 147 -7.60 6.45 -14.07
CA HIS A 147 -8.09 5.48 -15.07
C HIS A 147 -7.23 5.39 -16.35
N GLY A 148 -5.91 5.41 -16.19
CA GLY A 148 -4.95 5.32 -17.30
C GLY A 148 -4.72 6.62 -18.08
N LYS A 149 -5.52 7.67 -17.87
CA LYS A 149 -5.37 8.97 -18.52
C LYS A 149 -4.49 9.91 -17.69
N LYS A 150 -3.57 10.62 -18.35
CA LYS A 150 -2.76 11.68 -17.72
C LYS A 150 -3.51 13.01 -17.83
N PHE A 151 -3.53 13.78 -16.76
CA PHE A 151 -4.10 15.12 -16.73
C PHE A 151 -3.24 16.04 -15.88
N GLN A 152 -3.33 17.34 -16.13
CA GLN A 152 -2.69 18.34 -15.28
C GLN A 152 -3.65 18.76 -14.17
N VAL A 153 -3.14 18.78 -12.95
CA VAL A 153 -3.85 19.28 -11.77
C VAL A 153 -3.20 20.59 -11.39
N SER A 154 -3.99 21.64 -11.23
CA SER A 154 -3.51 22.93 -10.72
C SER A 154 -3.49 22.97 -9.20
N ILE A 155 -2.72 23.92 -8.64
CA ILE A 155 -2.73 24.23 -7.21
C ILE A 155 -4.17 24.42 -6.70
N LYS A 156 -4.99 25.20 -7.41
CA LYS A 156 -6.39 25.45 -7.03
C LYS A 156 -7.21 24.16 -6.93
N GLN A 157 -7.07 23.26 -7.91
CA GLN A 157 -7.79 21.99 -7.93
C GLN A 157 -7.34 21.06 -6.79
N GLU A 158 -6.04 21.02 -6.47
CA GLU A 158 -5.54 20.20 -5.36
C GLU A 158 -5.99 20.75 -4.00
N THR A 159 -5.98 22.08 -3.84
CA THR A 159 -6.49 22.76 -2.64
C THR A 159 -7.98 22.47 -2.44
N SER A 160 -8.80 22.60 -3.49
CA SER A 160 -10.24 22.29 -3.45
C SER A 160 -10.56 20.82 -3.18
N ARG A 161 -9.62 19.89 -3.40
CA ARG A 161 -9.80 18.48 -3.07
C ARG A 161 -9.58 18.17 -1.58
N LEU A 162 -8.77 19.00 -0.91
CA LEU A 162 -8.40 18.80 0.50
C LEU A 162 -9.36 19.48 1.48
N LEU A 163 -10.11 20.49 1.02
CA LEU A 163 -11.11 21.25 1.77
C LEU A 163 -12.51 20.72 1.45
#